data_AF-A0A1J8Q2H2-F1
#
_entry.id   AF-A0A1J8Q2H2-F1
#
_cell.length_a   1.000
_cell.length_b   1.000
_cell.length_c   1.000
_cell.angle_alpha   90.00
_cell.angle_beta   90.00
_cell.angle_gamma   90.00
#
_symmetry.space_group_name_H-M   'P 1'
#
loop_
_entity.id
_entity.type
_entity.pdbx_description
1 polymer ?
#
loop_
_entity_poly.entity_id
_entity_poly.type
_entity_poly.pdbx_seq_one_letter_code
_entity_poly.pdbx_strand_id
1 'polypeptide(L)'
;NRYQAELTQLNEKSEKIQDDIQSNRRQLTTDRQEFLDSVLQDNTDIKIKVLPYGEDKKSLEQKVRQILQCSDKYNKDIEVLMEMNDHKDLKNKVKEIYQDSSIAKHQRFYQHLHNLPQESLSDFVLWHPQDNLKITFGKDQDLKTGSAGQKCAALLAFILSYGDEPLLLDQPEDDLDNELIYDLIVKQIRATKHKRQIIIVTHNANIVVNGNAEMVIPMTVEGGQGYIKEQASIQDEAIRKKICKVLEGGQKAFSQRYKRIHLEDDNV
;
A
#
# COMPACT_ATOMS: atom_id res chain seq x y z
N ASN A 1 -0.37 54.35 -4.16
CA ASN A 1 0.45 53.99 -5.35
C ASN A 1 1.56 52.99 -5.02
N ARG A 2 2.60 53.32 -4.22
CA ARG A 2 3.70 52.37 -3.91
C ARG A 2 3.24 51.09 -3.18
N TYR A 3 2.43 51.22 -2.13
CA TYR A 3 1.88 50.07 -1.40
C TYR A 3 0.95 49.18 -2.23
N GLN A 4 0.17 49.78 -3.15
CA GLN A 4 -0.69 49.01 -4.06
C GLN A 4 0.16 48.23 -5.08
N ALA A 5 1.21 48.84 -5.63
CA ALA A 5 2.13 48.15 -6.52
C ALA A 5 2.86 46.98 -5.83
N GLU A 6 3.27 47.18 -4.57
CA GLU A 6 3.92 46.13 -3.77
C GLU A 6 2.96 44.98 -3.43
N LEU A 7 1.71 45.29 -3.06
CA LEU A 7 0.66 44.29 -2.86
C LEU A 7 0.37 43.49 -4.14
N THR A 8 0.26 44.15 -5.30
CA THR A 8 0.08 43.46 -6.58
C THR A 8 1.24 42.51 -6.86
N GLN A 9 2.48 42.96 -6.65
CA GLN A 9 3.66 42.13 -6.88
C GLN A 9 3.72 40.93 -5.92
N LEU A 10 3.32 41.08 -4.67
CA LEU A 10 3.25 39.98 -3.69
C LEU A 10 2.16 38.98 -4.07
N ASN A 11 1.00 39.44 -4.54
CA ASN A 11 -0.08 38.58 -5.00
C ASN A 11 0.32 37.76 -6.23
N GLU A 12 0.97 38.39 -7.23
CA GLU A 12 1.48 37.69 -8.41
C GLU A 12 2.50 36.60 -8.04
N LYS A 13 3.40 36.90 -7.10
CA LYS A 13 4.35 35.90 -6.57
C LYS A 13 3.63 34.76 -5.85
N SER A 14 2.62 35.07 -5.05
CA SER A 14 1.82 34.07 -4.33
C SER A 14 1.09 33.15 -5.30
N GLU A 15 0.46 33.69 -6.35
CA GLU A 15 -0.24 32.91 -7.37
C GLU A 15 0.73 31.99 -8.10
N LYS A 16 1.90 32.50 -8.49
CA LYS A 16 2.95 31.68 -9.12
C LYS A 16 3.40 30.52 -8.23
N ILE A 17 3.64 30.76 -6.94
CA ILE A 17 4.03 29.71 -6.00
C ILE A 17 2.93 28.66 -5.86
N GLN A 18 1.66 29.07 -5.83
CA GLN A 18 0.54 28.12 -5.78
C GLN A 18 0.44 27.25 -7.03
N ASP A 19 0.67 27.83 -8.21
CA ASP A 19 0.73 27.08 -9.47
C ASP A 19 1.92 26.12 -9.50
N ASP A 20 3.10 26.53 -9.02
CA ASP A 20 4.29 25.69 -8.90
C ASP A 20 4.03 24.50 -7.94
N ILE A 21 3.40 24.75 -6.78
CA ILE A 21 2.99 23.70 -5.84
C ILE A 21 2.03 22.72 -6.52
N GLN A 22 1.02 23.22 -7.24
CA GLN A 22 0.07 22.37 -7.94
C GLN A 22 0.75 21.52 -9.04
N SER A 23 1.67 22.11 -9.80
CA SER A 23 2.47 21.40 -10.80
C SER A 23 3.30 20.29 -10.18
N ASN A 24 4.07 20.61 -9.13
CA ASN A 24 4.90 19.64 -8.42
C ASN A 24 4.09 18.50 -7.79
N ARG A 25 2.88 18.80 -7.29
CA ARG A 25 1.96 17.76 -6.76
C ARG A 25 1.49 16.82 -7.86
N ARG A 26 1.11 17.34 -9.04
CA ARG A 26 0.76 16.51 -10.20
C ARG A 26 1.94 15.65 -10.64
N GLN A 27 3.14 16.22 -10.69
CA GLN A 27 4.35 15.47 -11.03
C GLN A 27 4.59 14.35 -10.02
N LEU A 28 4.50 14.63 -8.72
CA LEU A 28 4.64 13.62 -7.67
C LEU A 28 3.64 12.46 -7.81
N THR A 29 2.39 12.76 -8.18
CA THR A 29 1.38 11.72 -8.45
C THR A 29 1.76 10.87 -9.66
N THR A 30 2.27 11.49 -10.73
CA THR A 30 2.78 10.79 -11.92
C THR A 30 3.97 9.90 -11.56
N ASP A 31 4.97 10.44 -10.86
CA ASP A 31 6.18 9.71 -10.46
C ASP A 31 5.82 8.48 -9.61
N ARG A 32 4.81 8.59 -8.73
CA ARG A 32 4.29 7.46 -7.95
C ARG A 32 3.64 6.39 -8.82
N GLN A 33 2.89 6.78 -9.84
CA GLN A 33 2.25 5.82 -10.74
C GLN A 33 3.31 5.12 -11.60
N GLU A 34 4.27 5.87 -12.14
CA GLU A 34 5.40 5.32 -12.91
C GLU A 34 6.24 4.36 -12.06
N PHE A 35 6.50 4.71 -10.80
CA PHE A 35 7.15 3.82 -9.85
C PHE A 35 6.39 2.49 -9.71
N LEU A 36 5.08 2.54 -9.44
CA LEU A 36 4.27 1.34 -9.28
C LEU A 36 4.20 0.51 -10.55
N ASP A 37 4.09 1.15 -11.71
CA ASP A 37 4.05 0.48 -13.01
C ASP A 37 5.37 -0.25 -13.29
N SER A 38 6.51 0.35 -12.91
CA SER A 38 7.83 -0.29 -13.05
C SER A 38 8.04 -1.47 -12.09
N VAL A 39 7.58 -1.34 -10.85
CA VAL A 39 7.76 -2.37 -9.80
C VAL A 39 6.84 -3.56 -10.01
N LEU A 40 5.62 -3.33 -10.47
CA LEU A 40 4.59 -4.36 -10.61
C LEU A 40 4.39 -4.84 -12.05
N GLN A 41 5.29 -4.49 -12.98
CA GLN A 41 5.16 -4.82 -14.40
C GLN A 41 4.96 -6.32 -14.65
N ASP A 42 5.67 -7.16 -13.89
CA ASP A 42 5.63 -8.62 -14.02
C ASP A 42 4.67 -9.29 -13.02
N ASN A 43 3.99 -8.51 -12.16
CA ASN A 43 3.13 -9.04 -11.10
C ASN A 43 1.68 -9.19 -11.57
N THR A 44 1.16 -10.41 -11.59
CA THR A 44 -0.21 -10.70 -12.03
C THR A 44 -1.24 -10.68 -10.91
N ASP A 45 -0.80 -10.81 -9.66
CA ASP A 45 -1.69 -11.07 -8.53
C ASP A 45 -2.17 -9.78 -7.86
N ILE A 46 -1.40 -8.70 -8.00
CA ILE A 46 -1.66 -7.41 -7.39
C ILE A 46 -1.62 -6.30 -8.43
N LYS A 47 -2.61 -5.42 -8.38
CA LYS A 47 -2.57 -4.14 -9.08
C LYS A 47 -2.69 -3.02 -8.06
N ILE A 48 -1.76 -2.07 -8.10
CA ILE A 48 -1.81 -0.86 -7.29
C ILE A 48 -1.99 0.32 -8.23
N LYS A 49 -3.05 1.11 -8.01
CA LYS A 49 -3.29 2.35 -8.75
C LYS A 49 -3.25 3.54 -7.81
N VAL A 50 -2.56 4.59 -8.22
CA VAL A 50 -2.65 5.89 -7.55
C VAL A 50 -3.99 6.50 -7.91
N LEU A 51 -4.72 6.94 -6.89
CA LEU A 51 -5.89 7.79 -7.02
C LEU A 51 -5.44 9.22 -6.70
N PRO A 52 -5.22 10.07 -7.72
CA PRO A 52 -4.84 11.47 -7.51
C PRO A 52 -5.86 12.14 -6.61
N TYR A 53 -5.39 12.76 -5.52
CA TYR A 53 -6.28 13.43 -4.55
C TYR A 53 -7.40 12.51 -4.01
N GLY A 54 -7.19 11.18 -4.01
CA GLY A 54 -8.21 10.16 -3.77
C GLY A 54 -8.62 9.95 -2.32
N GLU A 55 -8.45 10.96 -1.46
CA GLU A 55 -8.92 10.93 -0.08
C GLU A 55 -10.45 10.72 -0.06
N ASP A 56 -10.93 9.83 0.82
CA ASP A 56 -12.37 9.57 0.87
C ASP A 56 -13.13 10.82 1.31
N LYS A 57 -14.36 11.00 0.82
CA LYS A 57 -15.17 12.21 1.08
C LYS A 57 -15.30 12.53 2.56
N LYS A 58 -15.36 11.53 3.44
CA LYS A 58 -15.49 11.75 4.89
C LYS A 58 -14.19 12.29 5.48
N SER A 59 -13.04 11.70 5.15
CA SER A 59 -11.73 12.19 5.58
C SER A 59 -11.44 13.60 5.04
N LEU A 60 -11.81 13.85 3.77
CA LEU A 60 -11.72 15.17 3.14
C LEU A 60 -12.56 16.20 3.91
N GLU A 61 -13.83 15.87 4.19
CA GLU A 61 -14.74 16.73 4.93
C GLU A 61 -14.21 17.01 6.34
N GLN A 62 -13.69 15.99 7.05
CA GLN A 62 -13.09 16.15 8.37
C GLN A 62 -11.90 17.11 8.35
N LYS A 63 -11.00 17.00 7.36
CA LYS A 63 -9.87 17.93 7.20
C LYS A 63 -10.33 19.35 6.91
N VAL A 64 -11.30 19.53 6.01
CA VAL A 64 -11.86 20.85 5.72
C VAL A 64 -12.48 21.46 6.98
N ARG A 65 -13.25 20.67 7.73
CA ARG A 65 -13.85 21.12 9.01
C ARG A 65 -12.80 21.47 10.06
N GLN A 66 -11.70 20.73 10.10
CA GLN A 66 -10.59 20.99 11.00
C GLN A 66 -9.90 22.32 10.66
N ILE A 67 -9.55 22.52 9.38
CA ILE A 67 -8.87 23.74 8.92
C ILE A 67 -9.77 24.96 9.10
N LEU A 68 -11.05 24.85 8.73
CA LEU A 68 -12.03 25.92 8.90
C LEU A 68 -12.56 26.03 10.34
N GLN A 69 -12.01 25.29 11.30
CA GLN A 69 -12.40 25.28 12.71
C GLN A 69 -13.92 25.18 12.94
N CYS A 70 -14.60 24.37 12.14
CA CYS A 70 -16.06 24.38 12.03
C CYS A 70 -16.74 23.04 12.34
N SER A 71 -16.05 22.12 13.03
CA SER A 71 -16.55 20.83 13.58
C SER A 71 -17.92 20.39 13.05
N ASP A 72 -18.99 20.44 13.85
CA ASP A 72 -20.33 19.95 13.49
C ASP A 72 -21.27 21.06 12.99
N LYS A 73 -20.73 22.24 12.69
CA LYS A 73 -21.50 23.42 12.27
C LYS A 73 -21.52 23.54 10.75
N TYR A 74 -22.45 24.36 10.25
CA TYR A 74 -22.53 24.77 8.84
C TYR A 74 -22.64 23.63 7.82
N ASN A 75 -23.32 22.53 8.18
CA ASN A 75 -23.40 21.31 7.36
C ASN A 75 -23.79 21.57 5.90
N LYS A 76 -24.83 22.39 5.64
CA LYS A 76 -25.24 22.68 4.26
C LYS A 76 -24.20 23.48 3.46
N ASP A 77 -23.42 24.33 4.12
CA ASP A 77 -22.33 25.08 3.45
C ASP A 77 -21.16 24.13 3.13
N ILE A 78 -20.82 23.23 4.05
CA ILE A 78 -19.80 22.21 3.85
C ILE A 78 -20.22 21.18 2.78
N GLU A 79 -21.49 20.78 2.75
CA GLU A 79 -22.04 19.90 1.71
C GLU A 79 -21.82 20.49 0.30
N VAL A 80 -22.11 21.77 0.09
CA VAL A 80 -21.85 22.45 -1.20
C VAL A 80 -20.36 22.47 -1.53
N LEU A 81 -19.49 22.67 -0.53
CA LEU A 81 -18.04 22.60 -0.73
C LEU A 81 -17.60 21.18 -1.13
N MET A 82 -18.22 20.13 -0.58
CA MET A 82 -17.90 18.72 -0.85
C MET A 82 -18.52 18.15 -2.14
N GLU A 83 -19.44 18.88 -2.77
CA GLU A 83 -19.99 18.56 -4.10
C GLU A 83 -18.98 18.80 -5.24
N MET A 84 -17.89 19.54 -4.97
CA MET A 84 -16.88 19.87 -5.96
C MET A 84 -15.96 18.67 -6.25
N ASN A 85 -15.79 18.38 -7.53
CA ASN A 85 -14.98 17.25 -7.98
C ASN A 85 -13.47 17.56 -8.01
N ASP A 86 -13.09 18.85 -8.06
CA ASP A 86 -11.70 19.30 -8.02
C ASP A 86 -11.44 20.15 -6.76
N HIS A 87 -10.40 19.80 -6.02
CA HIS A 87 -9.90 20.60 -4.89
C HIS A 87 -9.51 22.03 -5.25
N LYS A 88 -9.16 22.31 -6.52
CA LYS A 88 -8.95 23.69 -7.00
C LYS A 88 -10.26 24.49 -6.94
N ASP A 89 -11.37 23.86 -7.31
CA ASP A 89 -12.70 24.48 -7.25
C ASP A 89 -13.12 24.74 -5.80
N LEU A 90 -12.82 23.81 -4.89
CA LEU A 90 -13.05 23.97 -3.45
C LEU A 90 -12.36 25.22 -2.89
N LYS A 91 -11.07 25.42 -3.21
CA LYS A 91 -10.30 26.60 -2.76
C LYS A 91 -10.86 27.89 -3.33
N ASN A 92 -11.15 27.89 -4.63
CA ASN A 92 -11.75 29.03 -5.30
C ASN A 92 -13.09 29.38 -4.68
N LYS A 93 -13.89 28.38 -4.29
CA LYS A 93 -15.19 28.62 -3.69
C LYS A 93 -15.11 29.28 -2.32
N VAL A 94 -14.19 28.85 -1.47
CA VAL A 94 -13.99 29.50 -0.16
C VAL A 94 -13.49 30.93 -0.36
N LYS A 95 -12.60 31.17 -1.33
CA LYS A 95 -12.14 32.52 -1.69
C LYS A 95 -13.28 33.40 -2.20
N GLU A 96 -14.16 32.87 -3.04
CA GLU A 96 -15.38 33.55 -3.52
C GLU A 96 -16.31 33.89 -2.36
N ILE A 97 -16.60 32.93 -1.47
CA ILE A 97 -17.46 33.17 -0.29
C ILE A 97 -16.85 34.26 0.59
N TYR A 98 -15.52 34.26 0.78
CA TYR A 98 -14.83 35.30 1.55
C TYR A 98 -14.94 36.70 0.91
N GLN A 99 -15.12 36.79 -0.41
CA GLN A 99 -15.26 38.05 -1.13
C GLN A 99 -16.72 38.53 -1.25
N ASP A 100 -17.67 37.60 -1.38
CA ASP A 100 -19.08 37.88 -1.58
C ASP A 100 -19.98 37.00 -0.70
N SER A 101 -20.65 37.64 0.27
CA SER A 101 -21.57 36.95 1.20
C SER A 101 -22.77 36.29 0.52
N SER A 102 -23.17 36.73 -0.67
CA SER A 102 -24.32 36.17 -1.41
C SER A 102 -24.09 34.73 -1.89
N ILE A 103 -22.82 34.31 -1.96
CA ILE A 103 -22.40 32.98 -2.40
C ILE A 103 -22.53 31.96 -1.27
N ALA A 104 -22.47 32.39 -0.01
CA ALA A 104 -22.69 31.53 1.14
C ALA A 104 -24.15 31.08 1.22
N LYS A 105 -24.41 29.81 1.57
CA LYS A 105 -25.79 29.37 1.84
C LYS A 105 -26.34 30.01 3.11
N HIS A 106 -25.47 30.31 4.07
CA HIS A 106 -25.85 31.04 5.27
C HIS A 106 -24.89 32.18 5.60
N GLN A 107 -25.46 33.34 5.95
CA GLN A 107 -24.71 34.51 6.42
C GLN A 107 -23.79 34.20 7.62
N ARG A 108 -24.20 33.28 8.50
CA ARG A 108 -23.40 32.83 9.65
C ARG A 108 -22.11 32.13 9.25
N PHE A 109 -22.05 31.47 8.08
CA PHE A 109 -20.85 30.81 7.60
C PHE A 109 -19.87 31.84 7.02
N TYR A 110 -20.38 32.81 6.26
CA TYR A 110 -19.61 33.98 5.82
C TYR A 110 -18.95 34.72 7.00
N GLN A 111 -19.74 35.03 8.05
CA GLN A 111 -19.22 35.67 9.26
C GLN A 111 -18.18 34.80 9.97
N HIS A 112 -18.36 33.49 10.01
CA HIS A 112 -17.38 32.56 10.58
C HIS A 112 -16.06 32.61 9.82
N LEU A 113 -16.07 32.53 8.49
CA LEU A 113 -14.87 32.63 7.66
C LEU A 113 -14.12 33.95 7.86
N HIS A 114 -14.83 35.07 8.03
CA HIS A 114 -14.20 36.36 8.33
C HIS A 114 -13.63 36.47 9.75
N ASN A 115 -14.18 35.71 10.70
CA ASN A 115 -13.71 35.67 12.08
C ASN A 115 -12.61 34.61 12.29
N LEU A 116 -12.30 33.78 11.28
CA LEU A 116 -11.21 32.82 11.38
C LEU A 116 -9.86 33.52 11.49
N PRO A 117 -8.91 32.93 12.24
CA PRO A 117 -7.52 33.39 12.21
C PRO A 117 -7.00 33.39 10.77
N GLN A 118 -6.23 34.40 10.39
CA GLN A 118 -5.63 34.46 9.05
C GLN A 118 -4.79 33.22 8.74
N GLU A 119 -4.13 32.66 9.74
CA GLU A 119 -3.37 31.40 9.64
C GLU A 119 -4.24 30.25 9.13
N SER A 120 -5.49 30.11 9.60
CA SER A 120 -6.38 29.04 9.16
C SER A 120 -6.82 29.19 7.70
N LEU A 121 -6.98 30.43 7.23
CA LEU A 121 -7.26 30.71 5.81
C LEU A 121 -6.01 30.42 4.96
N SER A 122 -4.82 30.77 5.46
CA SER A 122 -3.55 30.43 4.80
C SER A 122 -3.37 28.91 4.72
N ASP A 123 -3.61 28.18 5.81
CA ASP A 123 -3.55 26.72 5.85
C ASP A 123 -4.52 26.10 4.84
N PHE A 124 -5.73 26.64 4.72
CA PHE A 124 -6.71 26.17 3.73
C PHE A 124 -6.23 26.38 2.29
N VAL A 125 -5.67 27.54 2.00
CA VAL A 125 -5.11 27.87 0.67
C VAL A 125 -3.90 26.99 0.35
N LEU A 126 -3.07 26.64 1.34
CA LEU A 126 -1.89 25.80 1.15
C LEU A 126 -2.19 24.29 1.20
N TRP A 127 -3.32 23.89 1.79
CA TRP A 127 -3.66 22.49 1.94
C TRP A 127 -4.04 21.83 0.61
N HIS A 128 -3.61 20.58 0.39
CA HIS A 128 -4.05 19.76 -0.74
C HIS A 128 -4.45 18.36 -0.24
N PRO A 129 -5.50 17.75 -0.81
CA PRO A 129 -5.80 16.34 -0.53
C PRO A 129 -4.61 15.46 -0.91
N GLN A 130 -4.39 14.39 -0.14
CA GLN A 130 -3.32 13.45 -0.47
C GLN A 130 -3.79 12.46 -1.54
N ASP A 131 -2.83 11.93 -2.29
CA ASP A 131 -3.10 10.76 -3.14
C ASP A 131 -3.50 9.58 -2.25
N ASN A 132 -4.32 8.71 -2.82
CA ASN A 132 -4.69 7.46 -2.19
C ASN A 132 -4.29 6.30 -3.08
N LEU A 133 -4.27 5.09 -2.52
CA LEU A 133 -3.97 3.89 -3.28
C LEU A 133 -5.23 3.03 -3.39
N LYS A 134 -5.51 2.58 -4.60
CA LYS A 134 -6.45 1.49 -4.86
C LYS A 134 -5.64 0.24 -5.13
N ILE A 135 -5.65 -0.68 -4.17
CA ILE A 135 -4.99 -1.97 -4.29
C ILE A 135 -6.06 -3.01 -4.58
N THR A 136 -5.88 -3.77 -5.66
CA THR A 136 -6.76 -4.88 -6.02
C THR A 136 -5.98 -6.18 -6.10
N PHE A 137 -6.58 -7.25 -5.60
CA PHE A 137 -5.99 -8.58 -5.50
C PHE A 137 -6.77 -9.59 -6.35
N GLY A 138 -6.07 -10.45 -7.10
CA GLY A 138 -6.65 -11.52 -7.91
C GLY A 138 -7.69 -11.01 -8.93
N LYS A 139 -8.96 -11.43 -8.78
CA LYS A 139 -10.10 -11.05 -9.66
C LYS A 139 -10.59 -9.61 -9.41
N ASP A 140 -9.66 -8.65 -9.33
CA ASP A 140 -9.91 -7.23 -9.09
C ASP A 140 -10.68 -6.92 -7.78
N GLN A 141 -10.54 -7.78 -6.76
CA GLN A 141 -11.14 -7.53 -5.44
C GLN A 141 -10.40 -6.41 -4.72
N ASP A 142 -11.11 -5.43 -4.17
CA ASP A 142 -10.50 -4.34 -3.38
C ASP A 142 -9.88 -4.89 -2.10
N LEU A 143 -8.60 -4.59 -1.88
CA LEU A 143 -7.86 -5.05 -0.71
C LEU A 143 -8.46 -4.54 0.62
N LYS A 144 -9.17 -3.40 0.62
CA LYS A 144 -9.81 -2.86 1.82
C LYS A 144 -10.81 -3.85 2.43
N THR A 145 -11.55 -4.57 1.59
CA THR A 145 -12.51 -5.60 2.00
C THR A 145 -11.90 -7.01 2.05
N GLY A 146 -10.63 -7.14 1.69
CA GLY A 146 -9.89 -8.39 1.74
C GLY A 146 -9.68 -8.91 3.16
N SER A 147 -9.51 -10.23 3.28
CA SER A 147 -9.15 -10.90 4.53
C SER A 147 -7.77 -10.46 5.03
N ALA A 148 -7.43 -10.76 6.28
CA ALA A 148 -6.09 -10.51 6.83
C ALA A 148 -5.01 -11.21 5.98
N GLY A 149 -5.23 -12.45 5.59
CA GLY A 149 -4.32 -13.20 4.71
C GLY A 149 -4.18 -12.55 3.33
N GLN A 150 -5.27 -12.10 2.69
CA GLN A 150 -5.17 -11.39 1.41
C GLN A 150 -4.37 -10.08 1.53
N LYS A 151 -4.53 -9.34 2.64
CA LYS A 151 -3.75 -8.13 2.94
C LYS A 151 -2.27 -8.42 3.11
N CYS A 152 -1.94 -9.47 3.86
CA CYS A 152 -0.57 -9.93 4.05
C CYS A 152 0.06 -10.36 2.72
N ALA A 153 -0.66 -11.17 1.93
CA ALA A 153 -0.23 -11.63 0.62
C ALA A 153 0.05 -10.46 -0.33
N ALA A 154 -0.84 -9.46 -0.34
CA ALA A 154 -0.65 -8.27 -1.16
C ALA A 154 0.62 -7.48 -0.78
N LEU A 155 0.84 -7.27 0.51
CA LEU A 155 2.04 -6.59 0.98
C LEU A 155 3.31 -7.38 0.63
N LEU A 156 3.29 -8.70 0.85
CA LEU A 156 4.42 -9.58 0.60
C LEU A 156 4.81 -9.63 -0.87
N ALA A 157 3.84 -9.74 -1.78
CA ALA A 157 4.16 -9.74 -3.22
C ALA A 157 4.69 -8.38 -3.68
N PHE A 158 4.22 -7.26 -3.12
CA PHE A 158 4.84 -5.96 -3.37
C PHE A 158 6.30 -5.91 -2.89
N ILE A 159 6.58 -6.34 -1.65
CA ILE A 159 7.95 -6.36 -1.10
C ILE A 159 8.88 -7.25 -1.93
N LEU A 160 8.38 -8.39 -2.39
CA LEU A 160 9.16 -9.30 -3.24
C LEU A 160 9.34 -8.78 -4.67
N SER A 161 8.47 -7.90 -5.17
CA SER A 161 8.62 -7.26 -6.49
C SER A 161 9.52 -6.01 -6.45
N TYR A 162 9.77 -5.43 -5.27
CA TYR A 162 10.51 -4.18 -5.13
C TYR A 162 11.87 -4.34 -4.45
N GLY A 163 12.91 -3.77 -5.07
CA GLY A 163 14.26 -3.67 -4.49
C GLY A 163 15.19 -4.82 -4.90
N ASP A 164 16.49 -4.57 -4.79
CA ASP A 164 17.57 -5.50 -5.17
C ASP A 164 18.46 -5.88 -3.96
N GLU A 165 18.29 -5.19 -2.84
CA GLU A 165 19.01 -5.44 -1.59
C GLU A 165 18.63 -6.78 -0.95
N PRO A 166 19.52 -7.49 -0.23
CA PRO A 166 19.16 -8.76 0.40
C PRO A 166 17.89 -8.68 1.25
N LEU A 167 16.97 -9.64 1.06
CA LEU A 167 15.70 -9.72 1.79
C LEU A 167 15.73 -10.85 2.81
N LEU A 168 15.40 -10.53 4.06
CA LEU A 168 15.18 -11.50 5.12
C LEU A 168 13.69 -11.56 5.44
N LEU A 169 13.09 -12.74 5.31
CA LEU A 169 11.69 -12.99 5.66
C LEU A 169 11.62 -14.03 6.77
N ASP A 170 11.01 -13.65 7.89
CA ASP A 170 10.75 -14.57 8.99
C ASP A 170 9.27 -14.97 8.97
N GLN A 171 9.03 -16.25 8.73
CA GLN A 171 7.70 -16.87 8.60
C GLN A 171 6.73 -16.06 7.71
N PRO A 172 7.09 -15.74 6.45
CA PRO A 172 6.21 -14.98 5.55
C PRO A 172 4.88 -15.70 5.26
N GLU A 173 4.78 -16.99 5.56
CA GLU A 173 3.57 -17.80 5.46
C GLU A 173 2.57 -17.62 6.61
N ASP A 174 2.97 -17.01 7.73
CA ASP A 174 2.06 -16.85 8.86
C ASP A 174 0.85 -16.00 8.42
N ASP A 175 -0.35 -16.39 8.86
CA ASP A 175 -1.66 -15.83 8.43
C ASP A 175 -2.06 -16.07 6.97
N LEU A 176 -1.31 -16.88 6.20
CA LEU A 176 -1.65 -17.27 4.84
C LEU A 176 -2.13 -18.73 4.75
N ASP A 177 -3.11 -18.98 3.89
CA ASP A 177 -3.51 -20.34 3.56
C ASP A 177 -2.52 -20.98 2.55
N ASN A 178 -2.55 -22.30 2.43
CA ASN A 178 -1.63 -23.04 1.55
C ASN A 178 -1.81 -22.71 0.06
N GLU A 179 -3.00 -22.28 -0.36
CA GLU A 179 -3.27 -21.88 -1.74
C GLU A 179 -2.53 -20.57 -2.05
N LEU A 180 -2.68 -19.55 -1.21
CA LEU A 180 -1.98 -18.27 -1.31
C LEU A 180 -0.46 -18.43 -1.21
N ILE A 181 0.02 -19.30 -0.31
CA ILE A 181 1.46 -19.59 -0.19
C ILE A 181 2.02 -20.11 -1.50
N TYR A 182 1.35 -21.05 -2.14
CA TYR A 182 1.81 -21.62 -3.39
C TYR A 182 1.66 -20.64 -4.57
N ASP A 183 0.48 -20.05 -4.71
CA ASP A 183 0.16 -19.27 -5.90
C ASP A 183 0.88 -17.94 -5.96
N LEU A 184 1.20 -17.34 -4.81
CA LEU A 184 1.81 -16.02 -4.73
C LEU A 184 3.26 -16.08 -4.26
N ILE A 185 3.51 -16.64 -3.07
CA ILE A 185 4.84 -16.57 -2.45
C ILE A 185 5.85 -17.37 -3.26
N VAL A 186 5.53 -18.64 -3.57
CA VAL A 186 6.45 -19.52 -4.31
C VAL A 186 6.75 -18.98 -5.71
N LYS A 187 5.74 -18.52 -6.46
CA LYS A 187 5.95 -17.96 -7.80
C LYS A 187 6.83 -16.72 -7.75
N GLN A 188 6.57 -15.82 -6.80
CA GLN A 188 7.30 -14.59 -6.67
C GLN A 188 8.74 -14.81 -6.18
N ILE A 189 8.97 -15.71 -5.22
CA ILE A 189 10.33 -16.10 -4.80
C ILE A 189 11.12 -16.58 -6.01
N ARG A 190 10.55 -17.46 -6.84
CA ARG A 190 11.23 -18.01 -8.02
C ARG A 190 11.59 -16.92 -9.02
N ALA A 191 10.72 -15.94 -9.25
CA ALA A 191 11.00 -14.82 -10.14
C ALA A 191 12.09 -13.90 -9.57
N THR A 192 11.98 -13.54 -8.29
CA THR A 192 12.83 -12.53 -7.64
C THR A 192 14.22 -13.05 -7.30
N LYS A 193 14.39 -14.33 -6.91
CA LYS A 193 15.67 -14.89 -6.46
C LYS A 193 16.78 -14.87 -7.52
N HIS A 194 16.44 -14.66 -8.80
CA HIS A 194 17.40 -14.49 -9.88
C HIS A 194 18.08 -13.11 -9.90
N LYS A 195 17.45 -12.10 -9.28
CA LYS A 195 17.91 -10.71 -9.28
C LYS A 195 18.32 -10.24 -7.87
N ARG A 196 17.79 -10.89 -6.83
CA ARG A 196 17.92 -10.48 -5.43
C ARG A 196 18.19 -11.69 -4.53
N GLN A 197 19.06 -11.54 -3.53
CA GLN A 197 19.23 -12.56 -2.50
C GLN A 197 18.02 -12.58 -1.56
N ILE A 198 17.44 -13.75 -1.35
CA ILE A 198 16.31 -13.95 -0.43
C ILE A 198 16.69 -15.00 0.61
N ILE A 199 16.55 -14.66 1.89
CA ILE A 199 16.76 -15.54 3.04
C ILE A 199 15.41 -15.68 3.72
N ILE A 200 14.94 -16.93 3.87
CA ILE A 200 13.62 -17.20 4.43
C ILE A 200 13.76 -18.17 5.60
N VAL A 201 13.21 -17.79 6.75
CA VAL A 201 12.97 -18.68 7.88
C VAL A 201 11.53 -19.16 7.74
N THR A 202 11.33 -20.47 7.58
CA THR A 202 10.01 -21.04 7.31
C THR A 202 9.88 -22.45 7.87
N HIS A 203 8.65 -22.80 8.22
CA HIS A 203 8.26 -24.17 8.55
C HIS A 203 7.41 -24.81 7.45
N ASN A 204 7.22 -24.12 6.32
CA ASN A 204 6.38 -24.58 5.22
C ASN A 204 7.20 -25.28 4.12
N ALA A 205 6.89 -26.56 3.88
CA ALA A 205 7.55 -27.35 2.85
C ALA A 205 7.37 -26.78 1.42
N ASN A 206 6.25 -26.10 1.12
CA ASN A 206 6.03 -25.51 -0.20
C ASN A 206 7.03 -24.39 -0.49
N ILE A 207 7.38 -23.57 0.50
CA ILE A 207 8.36 -22.49 0.32
C ILE A 207 9.75 -23.09 0.04
N VAL A 208 10.15 -24.09 0.82
CA VAL A 208 11.48 -24.72 0.65
C VAL A 208 11.56 -25.52 -0.65
N VAL A 209 10.58 -26.40 -0.89
CA VAL A 209 10.60 -27.36 -2.00
C VAL A 209 10.18 -26.72 -3.31
N ASN A 210 9.00 -26.09 -3.34
CA ASN A 210 8.44 -25.54 -4.59
C ASN A 210 9.05 -24.17 -4.93
N GLY A 211 9.49 -23.42 -3.91
CA GLY A 211 10.34 -22.23 -4.09
C GLY A 211 11.74 -22.55 -4.64
N ASN A 212 12.11 -23.84 -4.71
CA ASN A 212 13.35 -24.34 -5.27
C ASN A 212 14.58 -23.72 -4.57
N ALA A 213 14.67 -23.90 -3.25
CA ALA A 213 15.76 -23.32 -2.46
C ALA A 213 17.15 -23.83 -2.93
N GLU A 214 18.05 -22.90 -3.27
CA GLU A 214 19.43 -23.23 -3.64
C GLU A 214 20.28 -23.70 -2.45
N MET A 215 19.96 -23.20 -1.25
CA MET A 215 20.63 -23.54 0.00
C MET A 215 19.59 -23.76 1.09
N VAL A 216 19.67 -24.91 1.76
CA VAL A 216 18.80 -25.24 2.89
C VAL A 216 19.67 -25.43 4.13
N ILE A 217 19.28 -24.79 5.22
CA ILE A 217 19.98 -24.82 6.51
C ILE A 217 19.01 -25.35 7.58
N PRO A 218 18.92 -26.68 7.76
CA PRO A 218 18.08 -27.26 8.81
C PRO A 218 18.63 -26.93 10.20
N MET A 219 17.87 -26.17 10.97
CA MET A 219 18.19 -25.87 12.37
C MET A 219 17.82 -27.06 13.27
N THR A 220 18.70 -27.42 14.20
CA THR A 220 18.42 -28.43 15.24
C THR A 220 18.70 -27.83 16.62
N VAL A 221 17.97 -28.29 17.64
CA VAL A 221 18.14 -27.84 19.03
C VAL A 221 18.74 -28.96 19.89
N GLU A 222 19.83 -28.67 20.60
CA GLU A 222 20.48 -29.55 21.60
C GLU A 222 20.94 -28.68 22.76
N GLY A 223 20.73 -29.15 23.99
CA GLY A 223 21.08 -28.37 25.18
C GLY A 223 20.38 -27.01 25.27
N GLY A 224 19.25 -26.83 24.59
CA GLY A 224 18.51 -25.57 24.53
C GLY A 224 19.07 -24.54 23.55
N GLN A 225 20.08 -24.89 22.74
CA GLN A 225 20.65 -24.01 21.73
C GLN A 225 20.45 -24.56 20.32
N GLY A 226 20.17 -23.65 19.38
CA GLY A 226 20.09 -23.96 17.96
C GLY A 226 21.49 -24.06 17.34
N TYR A 227 21.72 -25.10 16.53
CA TYR A 227 22.96 -25.25 15.76
C TYR A 227 22.67 -25.82 14.37
N ILE A 228 23.62 -25.60 13.47
CA ILE A 228 23.60 -26.11 12.09
C ILE A 228 24.45 -27.37 12.05
N LYS A 229 23.81 -28.52 11.79
CA LYS A 229 24.50 -29.82 11.67
C LYS A 229 24.98 -30.09 10.25
N GLU A 230 24.17 -29.68 9.28
CA GLU A 230 24.40 -29.86 7.86
C GLU A 230 23.70 -28.73 7.10
N GLN A 231 24.23 -28.40 5.93
CA GLN A 231 23.64 -27.43 5.01
C GLN A 231 24.09 -27.81 3.60
N ALA A 232 23.16 -27.78 2.66
CA ALA A 232 23.45 -28.05 1.24
C ALA A 232 22.23 -27.64 0.41
N SER A 233 22.33 -27.82 -0.90
CA SER A 233 21.20 -27.59 -1.80
C SER A 233 20.10 -28.63 -1.61
N ILE A 234 18.90 -28.33 -2.08
CA ILE A 234 17.76 -29.27 -2.07
C ILE A 234 18.01 -30.56 -2.87
N GLN A 235 19.02 -30.58 -3.75
CA GLN A 235 19.36 -31.76 -4.55
C GLN A 235 20.11 -32.82 -3.74
N ASP A 236 20.75 -32.43 -2.63
CA ASP A 236 21.48 -33.35 -1.77
C ASP A 236 20.53 -34.33 -1.06
N GLU A 237 20.86 -35.62 -1.10
CA GLU A 237 20.01 -36.67 -0.54
C GLU A 237 19.87 -36.56 0.98
N ALA A 238 20.94 -36.18 1.70
CA ALA A 238 20.90 -36.01 3.14
C ALA A 238 20.00 -34.82 3.52
N ILE A 239 20.09 -33.70 2.78
CA ILE A 239 19.19 -32.55 2.95
C ILE A 239 17.75 -32.93 2.68
N ARG A 240 17.44 -33.65 1.60
CA ARG A 240 16.06 -34.09 1.31
C ARG A 240 15.48 -34.97 2.41
N LYS A 241 16.28 -35.87 2.98
CA LYS A 241 15.87 -36.69 4.13
C LYS A 241 15.57 -35.81 5.35
N LYS A 242 16.34 -34.75 5.58
CA LYS A 242 16.07 -33.78 6.65
C LYS A 242 14.81 -32.96 6.41
N ILE A 243 14.63 -32.40 5.21
CA ILE A 243 13.41 -31.68 4.85
C ILE A 243 12.19 -32.56 5.12
N CYS A 244 12.19 -33.79 4.60
CA CYS A 244 11.10 -34.74 4.82
C CYS A 244 10.89 -35.05 6.31
N LYS A 245 11.97 -35.22 7.08
CA LYS A 245 11.88 -35.48 8.53
C LYS A 245 11.31 -34.30 9.31
N VAL A 246 11.76 -33.08 9.02
CA VAL A 246 11.46 -31.88 9.81
C VAL A 246 10.12 -31.26 9.41
N LEU A 247 9.88 -31.07 8.11
CA LEU A 247 8.70 -30.37 7.61
C LEU A 247 7.49 -31.29 7.37
N GLU A 248 7.73 -32.57 7.07
CA GLU A 248 6.67 -33.54 6.72
C GLU A 248 6.48 -34.66 7.76
N GLY A 249 7.19 -34.61 8.89
CA GLY A 249 7.12 -35.66 9.93
C GLY A 249 7.75 -37.00 9.52
N GLY A 250 8.52 -37.02 8.44
CA GLY A 250 9.25 -38.18 7.93
C GLY A 250 8.52 -38.96 6.84
N GLN A 251 9.27 -39.82 6.16
CA GLN A 251 8.84 -40.51 4.94
C GLN A 251 7.57 -41.36 5.13
N LYS A 252 7.40 -41.97 6.30
CA LYS A 252 6.19 -42.75 6.62
C LYS A 252 4.95 -41.85 6.70
N ALA A 253 5.05 -40.71 7.39
CA ALA A 253 3.93 -39.77 7.54
C ALA A 253 3.57 -39.15 6.18
N PHE A 254 4.57 -38.74 5.40
CA PHE A 254 4.38 -38.23 4.04
C PHE A 254 3.67 -39.26 3.14
N SER A 255 4.14 -40.51 3.11
CA SER A 255 3.53 -41.57 2.30
C SER A 255 2.10 -41.89 2.73
N GLN A 256 1.80 -41.91 4.03
CA GLN A 256 0.45 -42.11 4.52
C GLN A 256 -0.50 -40.96 4.16
N ARG A 257 -0.02 -39.72 4.26
CA ARG A 257 -0.77 -38.52 3.81
C ARG A 257 -1.05 -38.60 2.32
N TYR A 258 -0.04 -38.92 1.51
CA TYR A 258 -0.20 -39.11 0.06
C TYR A 258 -1.27 -40.16 -0.23
N LYS A 259 -1.17 -41.36 0.34
CA LYS A 259 -2.17 -42.44 0.13
C LYS A 259 -3.61 -42.10 0.53
N ARG A 260 -3.80 -41.16 1.48
CA ARG A 260 -5.15 -40.76 1.94
C ARG A 260 -5.77 -39.64 1.11
N ILE A 261 -4.94 -38.76 0.55
CA ILE A 261 -5.37 -37.59 -0.24
C ILE A 261 -5.41 -37.93 -1.72
N HIS A 262 -4.51 -38.80 -2.18
CA HIS A 262 -4.50 -39.32 -3.53
C HIS A 262 -5.67 -40.29 -3.68
N LEU A 263 -6.76 -39.81 -4.28
CA LEU A 263 -7.78 -40.66 -4.87
C LEU A 263 -7.11 -41.40 -6.03
N GLU A 264 -7.28 -42.71 -6.11
CA GLU A 264 -6.76 -43.51 -7.22
C GLU A 264 -7.30 -42.94 -8.54
N ASP A 265 -6.45 -42.29 -9.33
CA ASP A 265 -6.68 -42.16 -10.77
C ASP A 265 -6.24 -43.49 -11.41
N ASP A 266 -7.18 -44.43 -11.43
CA ASP A 266 -7.18 -45.48 -12.45
C ASP A 266 -7.38 -44.79 -13.82
N ASN A 267 -6.30 -44.73 -14.60
CA ASN A 267 -6.15 -44.31 -16.00
C ASN A 267 -5.72 -42.85 -16.25
N VAL A 268 -4.40 -42.62 -16.41
CA VAL A 268 -3.68 -42.31 -17.68
C VAL A 268 -2.28 -41.81 -17.35
#